data_AF-A0A959HLS7-F1
#
_entry.id   AF-A0A959HLS7-F1
#
_cell.length_a   1.000
_cell.length_b   1.000
_cell.length_c   1.000
_cell.angle_alpha   90.00
_cell.angle_beta   90.00
_cell.angle_gamma   90.00
#
_symmetry.space_group_name_H-M   'P 1'
#
loop_
_entity.id
_entity.type
_entity.pdbx_description
1 polymer ?
#
loop_
_entity_poly.entity_id
_entity_poly.type
_entity_poly.pdbx_seq_one_letter_code
_entity_poly.pdbx_strand_id
1 'polypeptide(L)'
;MAEDNRPIHIEGSQGILAGNTIDAGGDVIVNGQKVTNIFQNTAYQDLVKRKKELEELIRNLPAENAVCRKAGVELEELLNKEAQFKKDVIQLAESFSRINIDSERLAQAKALFSEGAFEEADRLLNKTVLKRDQEAVLLREQQLDSALEEVKRKKEQIADEYLIKAQLTLTQLENPNRFEEADQYFQESIHT
;
A
#
# COMPACT_ATOMS: atom_id res chain seq x y z
N MET A 1 -68.75 1.26 -3.91
CA MET A 1 -67.67 0.29 -4.18
C MET A 1 -66.39 0.96 -3.75
N ALA A 2 -65.82 0.53 -2.63
CA ALA A 2 -64.63 1.12 -2.04
C ALA A 2 -63.41 0.40 -2.62
N GLU A 3 -62.51 1.14 -3.27
CA GLU A 3 -61.21 0.63 -3.69
C GLU A 3 -60.25 0.70 -2.50
N ASP A 4 -59.73 -0.48 -2.16
CA ASP A 4 -58.88 -0.82 -1.04
C ASP A 4 -57.48 -0.24 -1.25
N ASN A 5 -57.25 0.97 -0.75
CA ASN A 5 -55.95 1.64 -0.74
C ASN A 5 -55.13 1.14 0.44
N ARG A 6 -54.46 -0.02 0.29
CA ARG A 6 -53.49 -0.50 1.29
C ARG A 6 -52.10 0.06 0.98
N PRO A 7 -51.44 0.76 1.91
CA PRO A 7 -50.05 1.12 1.75
C PRO A 7 -49.20 -0.15 1.80
N ILE A 8 -48.41 -0.38 0.75
CA ILE A 8 -47.39 -1.43 0.75
C ILE A 8 -46.27 -0.96 1.68
N HIS A 9 -46.31 -1.44 2.92
CA HIS A 9 -45.25 -1.29 3.89
C HIS A 9 -44.16 -2.32 3.55
N ILE A 10 -43.08 -1.87 2.91
CA ILE A 10 -41.88 -2.70 2.73
C ILE A 10 -40.99 -2.46 3.96
N GLU A 11 -41.30 -3.17 5.04
CA GLU A 11 -40.41 -3.34 6.17
C GLU A 11 -39.37 -4.40 5.79
N GLY A 12 -38.15 -3.93 5.50
CA GLY A 12 -37.07 -4.80 5.06
C GLY A 12 -35.73 -4.10 4.92
N SER A 13 -35.47 -3.00 5.62
CA SER A 13 -34.11 -2.47 5.77
C SER A 13 -33.35 -3.29 6.81
N GLN A 14 -33.05 -4.54 6.47
CA GLN A 14 -32.02 -5.29 7.17
C GLN A 14 -30.67 -4.81 6.64
N GLY A 15 -29.88 -4.22 7.53
CA GLY A 15 -28.62 -3.55 7.23
C GLY A 15 -27.72 -4.35 6.30
N ILE A 16 -27.50 -3.82 5.10
CA ILE A 16 -26.37 -4.19 4.29
C ILE A 16 -25.15 -3.70 5.08
N LEU A 17 -24.43 -4.63 5.72
CA LEU A 17 -23.03 -4.40 6.06
C LEU A 17 -22.38 -3.91 4.78
N ALA A 18 -22.01 -2.63 4.71
CA ALA A 18 -21.53 -1.98 3.49
C ALA A 18 -20.22 -2.65 3.05
N GLY A 19 -20.35 -3.74 2.31
CA GLY A 19 -19.24 -4.45 1.70
C GLY A 19 -18.61 -3.58 0.63
N ASN A 20 -17.34 -3.85 0.35
CA ASN A 20 -16.66 -3.16 -0.73
C ASN A 20 -17.33 -3.56 -2.05
N THR A 21 -17.84 -2.57 -2.76
CA THR A 21 -18.80 -2.77 -3.86
C THR A 21 -18.54 -1.77 -4.97
N ILE A 22 -19.15 -2.04 -6.13
CA ILE A 22 -19.24 -1.10 -7.23
C ILE A 22 -20.72 -0.80 -7.44
N ASP A 23 -21.08 0.48 -7.39
CA ASP A 23 -22.47 0.88 -7.57
C ASP A 23 -22.88 0.96 -9.05
N ALA A 24 -24.14 1.31 -9.31
CA ALA A 24 -24.67 1.44 -10.67
C ALA A 24 -24.01 2.58 -11.47
N GLY A 25 -23.41 3.57 -10.78
CA GLY A 25 -22.64 4.66 -11.38
C GLY A 25 -21.18 4.30 -11.65
N GLY A 26 -20.76 3.07 -11.32
CA GLY A 26 -19.38 2.61 -11.47
C GLY A 26 -18.46 3.07 -10.34
N ASP A 27 -18.99 3.71 -9.30
CA ASP A 27 -18.18 4.15 -8.16
C ASP A 27 -17.78 2.94 -7.33
N VAL A 28 -16.47 2.81 -7.08
CA VAL A 28 -15.89 1.78 -6.21
C VAL A 28 -15.91 2.32 -4.79
N ILE A 29 -16.73 1.70 -3.94
CA ILE A 29 -16.92 2.09 -2.56
C ILE A 29 -16.17 1.11 -1.66
N VAL A 30 -15.27 1.65 -0.82
CA VAL A 30 -14.55 0.89 0.21
C VAL A 30 -14.78 1.58 1.55
N ASN A 31 -15.21 0.83 2.57
CA ASN A 31 -15.54 1.38 3.89
C ASN A 31 -16.50 2.59 3.84
N GLY A 32 -17.46 2.58 2.91
CA GLY A 32 -18.43 3.67 2.72
C GLY A 32 -17.87 4.93 2.04
N GLN A 33 -16.62 4.91 1.55
CA GLN A 33 -16.02 6.02 0.82
C GLN A 33 -15.74 5.63 -0.64
N LYS A 34 -15.99 6.57 -1.55
CA LYS A 34 -15.60 6.45 -2.94
C LYS A 34 -14.08 6.50 -3.07
N VAL A 35 -13.50 5.50 -3.73
CA VAL A 35 -12.05 5.41 -3.98
C VAL A 35 -11.72 5.73 -5.44
N THR A 36 -12.51 5.23 -6.39
CA THR A 36 -12.34 5.46 -7.82
C THR A 36 -13.67 5.24 -8.55
N ASN A 37 -13.72 5.44 -9.85
CA ASN A 37 -14.84 5.08 -10.70
C ASN A 37 -14.35 4.24 -11.89
N ILE A 38 -14.85 3.00 -12.02
CA ILE A 38 -14.41 2.08 -13.08
C ILE A 38 -14.79 2.54 -14.49
N PHE A 39 -15.81 3.38 -14.64
CA PHE A 39 -16.22 3.93 -15.93
C PHE A 39 -15.25 4.98 -16.45
N GLN A 40 -14.34 5.50 -15.61
CA GLN A 40 -13.27 6.41 -16.04
C GLN A 40 -12.09 5.64 -16.66
N ASN A 41 -11.99 4.34 -16.41
CA ASN A 41 -10.91 3.52 -16.97
C ASN A 41 -11.16 3.21 -18.45
N THR A 42 -10.21 3.56 -19.32
CA THR A 42 -10.32 3.39 -20.78
C THR A 42 -10.43 1.93 -21.20
N ALA A 43 -9.64 1.04 -20.61
CA ALA A 43 -9.70 -0.40 -20.90
C ALA A 43 -11.07 -1.00 -20.53
N TYR A 44 -11.68 -0.54 -19.42
CA TYR A 44 -13.03 -0.93 -19.05
C TYR A 44 -14.08 -0.41 -20.05
N GLN A 45 -13.96 0.83 -20.51
CA GLN A 45 -14.85 1.40 -21.54
C GLN A 45 -14.79 0.57 -22.84
N ASP A 46 -13.59 0.19 -23.28
CA ASP A 46 -13.40 -0.63 -24.47
C ASP A 46 -14.03 -2.03 -24.31
N LEU A 47 -13.88 -2.63 -23.14
CA LEU A 47 -14.52 -3.91 -22.80
C LEU A 47 -16.05 -3.79 -22.90
N VAL A 48 -16.65 -2.77 -22.28
CA VAL A 48 -18.11 -2.55 -22.31
C VAL A 48 -18.61 -2.31 -23.72
N LYS A 49 -17.89 -1.49 -24.51
CA LYS A 49 -18.21 -1.23 -25.91
C LYS A 49 -18.22 -2.54 -26.72
N ARG A 50 -17.17 -3.35 -26.59
CA ARG A 50 -17.07 -4.62 -27.31
C ARG A 50 -18.19 -5.59 -26.95
N LYS A 51 -18.54 -5.70 -25.67
CA LYS A 51 -19.69 -6.52 -25.23
C LYS A 51 -20.98 -6.09 -25.90
N LYS A 52 -21.26 -4.78 -25.93
CA LYS A 52 -22.47 -4.23 -26.56
C LYS A 52 -22.53 -4.55 -28.05
N GLU A 53 -21.41 -4.43 -28.76
CA GLU A 53 -21.32 -4.80 -30.19
C GLU A 53 -21.64 -6.28 -30.41
N LEU A 54 -21.13 -7.18 -29.55
CA LEU A 54 -21.41 -8.62 -29.64
C LEU A 54 -22.89 -8.94 -29.30
N GLU A 55 -23.46 -8.30 -28.28
CA GLU A 55 -24.87 -8.44 -27.93
C GLU A 55 -25.79 -8.01 -29.09
N GLU A 56 -25.48 -6.89 -29.75
CA GLU A 56 -26.18 -6.43 -30.94
C GLU A 56 -26.04 -7.42 -32.11
N LEU A 57 -24.83 -7.93 -32.33
CA LEU A 57 -24.58 -8.92 -33.38
C LEU A 57 -25.37 -10.22 -33.16
N ILE A 58 -25.42 -10.71 -31.93
CA ILE A 58 -26.16 -11.92 -31.54
C ILE A 58 -27.67 -11.70 -31.71
N ARG A 59 -28.20 -10.53 -31.32
CA ARG A 59 -29.63 -10.21 -31.50
C ARG A 59 -30.06 -10.14 -32.96
N ASN A 60 -29.17 -9.71 -33.85
CA ASN A 60 -29.48 -9.46 -35.26
C ASN A 60 -29.25 -10.66 -36.19
N LEU A 61 -28.66 -11.76 -35.69
CA LEU A 61 -28.35 -12.94 -36.49
C LEU A 61 -29.10 -14.18 -35.99
N PRO A 62 -29.52 -15.10 -36.88
CA PRO A 62 -30.06 -16.41 -36.47
C PRO A 62 -29.05 -17.19 -35.62
N ALA A 63 -29.53 -17.92 -34.61
CA ALA A 63 -28.69 -18.67 -33.67
C ALA A 63 -27.85 -19.76 -34.36
N GLU A 64 -28.32 -20.29 -35.49
CA GLU A 64 -27.63 -21.30 -36.31
C GLU A 64 -26.44 -20.70 -37.09
N ASN A 65 -26.34 -19.38 -37.16
CA ASN A 65 -25.24 -18.69 -37.83
C ASN A 65 -23.93 -18.92 -37.07
N ALA A 66 -22.90 -19.40 -37.78
CA ALA A 66 -21.58 -19.66 -37.19
C ALA A 66 -20.93 -18.41 -36.58
N VAL A 67 -21.21 -17.21 -37.11
CA VAL A 67 -20.77 -15.93 -36.55
C VAL A 67 -21.46 -15.64 -35.22
N CYS A 68 -22.77 -15.92 -35.12
CA CYS A 68 -23.53 -15.77 -33.88
C CYS A 68 -22.97 -16.69 -32.77
N ARG A 69 -22.67 -17.96 -33.08
CA ARG A 69 -22.03 -18.88 -32.13
C ARG A 69 -20.67 -18.38 -31.64
N LYS A 70 -19.81 -17.87 -32.53
CA LYS A 70 -18.50 -17.32 -32.15
C LYS A 70 -18.65 -16.08 -31.27
N ALA A 71 -19.57 -15.18 -31.62
CA ALA A 71 -19.87 -13.98 -30.84
C ALA A 71 -20.35 -14.32 -29.42
N GLY A 72 -21.16 -15.39 -29.26
CA GLY A 72 -21.61 -15.86 -27.96
C GLY A 72 -20.46 -16.31 -27.05
N VAL A 73 -19.50 -17.07 -27.59
CA VAL A 73 -18.30 -17.50 -26.85
C VAL A 73 -17.45 -16.29 -26.45
N GLU A 74 -17.20 -15.37 -27.37
CA GLU A 74 -16.42 -14.16 -27.07
C GLU A 74 -17.11 -13.28 -26.01
N LEU A 75 -18.45 -13.17 -26.07
CA LEU A 75 -19.23 -12.41 -25.07
C LEU A 75 -19.11 -13.05 -23.67
N GLU A 76 -19.15 -14.38 -23.58
CA GLU A 76 -18.95 -15.10 -22.31
C GLU A 76 -17.54 -14.85 -21.74
N GLU A 77 -16.51 -14.89 -22.58
CA GLU A 77 -15.14 -14.55 -22.16
C GLU A 77 -15.04 -13.11 -21.66
N LEU A 78 -15.68 -12.15 -22.32
CA LEU A 78 -15.69 -10.74 -21.90
C LEU A 78 -16.48 -10.52 -20.60
N LEU A 79 -17.58 -11.25 -20.39
CA LEU A 79 -18.32 -11.22 -19.13
C LEU A 79 -17.46 -11.72 -17.97
N ASN A 80 -16.71 -12.80 -18.17
CA ASN A 80 -15.78 -13.33 -17.18
C ASN A 80 -14.63 -12.34 -16.90
N LYS A 81 -14.05 -11.73 -17.95
CA LYS A 81 -13.03 -10.69 -17.81
C LYS A 81 -13.56 -9.47 -17.04
N GLU A 82 -14.80 -9.05 -17.30
CA GLU A 82 -15.42 -7.93 -16.58
C GLU A 82 -15.58 -8.24 -15.09
N ALA A 83 -16.10 -9.42 -14.76
CA ALA A 83 -16.30 -9.85 -13.38
C ALA A 83 -14.96 -9.90 -12.61
N GLN A 84 -13.93 -10.45 -13.25
CA GLN A 84 -12.58 -10.51 -12.68
C GLN A 84 -11.99 -9.11 -12.51
N PHE A 85 -12.07 -8.26 -13.54
CA PHE A 85 -11.60 -6.87 -13.47
C PHE A 85 -12.26 -6.11 -12.32
N LYS A 86 -13.59 -6.17 -12.18
CA LYS A 86 -14.30 -5.52 -11.07
C LYS A 86 -13.81 -5.98 -9.71
N LYS A 87 -13.60 -7.28 -9.54
CA LYS A 87 -13.04 -7.85 -8.31
C LYS A 87 -11.63 -7.32 -8.04
N ASP A 88 -10.77 -7.28 -9.05
CA ASP A 88 -9.40 -6.81 -8.91
C ASP A 88 -9.33 -5.33 -8.55
N VAL A 89 -10.19 -4.49 -9.15
CA VAL A 89 -10.28 -3.07 -8.79
C VAL A 89 -10.75 -2.88 -7.36
N ILE A 90 -11.75 -3.64 -6.89
CA ILE A 90 -12.18 -3.60 -5.48
C ILE A 90 -11.00 -3.95 -4.57
N GLN A 91 -10.28 -5.04 -4.86
CA GLN A 91 -9.12 -5.46 -4.06
C GLN A 91 -8.01 -4.41 -4.05
N LEU A 92 -7.72 -3.79 -5.19
CA LEU A 92 -6.73 -2.72 -5.28
C LEU A 92 -7.16 -1.47 -4.49
N ALA A 93 -8.44 -1.10 -4.57
CA ALA A 93 -9.01 0.00 -3.79
C ALA A 93 -8.94 -0.29 -2.28
N GLU A 94 -9.17 -1.54 -1.86
CA GLU A 94 -8.95 -1.98 -0.48
C GLU A 94 -7.49 -1.82 -0.06
N SER A 95 -6.55 -2.26 -0.90
CA SER A 95 -5.12 -2.12 -0.61
C SER A 95 -4.72 -0.66 -0.37
N PHE A 96 -5.13 0.26 -1.25
CA PHE A 96 -4.89 1.69 -1.09
C PHE A 96 -5.57 2.32 0.14
N SER A 97 -6.60 1.68 0.67
CA SER A 97 -7.34 2.15 1.86
C SER A 97 -6.76 1.60 3.17
N ARG A 98 -6.01 0.48 3.13
CA ARG A 98 -5.44 -0.17 4.32
C ARG A 98 -4.00 0.26 4.61
N ILE A 99 -3.23 0.61 3.58
CA ILE A 99 -1.81 0.95 3.75
C ILE A 99 -1.65 2.43 4.15
N ASN A 100 -0.62 2.71 4.93
CA ASN A 100 -0.15 4.08 5.10
C ASN A 100 0.63 4.52 3.85
N ILE A 101 0.38 5.72 3.38
CA ILE A 101 0.94 6.23 2.12
C ILE A 101 1.94 7.33 2.45
N ASP A 102 3.16 6.90 2.75
CA ASP A 102 4.23 7.78 3.23
C ASP A 102 5.21 8.21 2.13
N SER A 103 5.12 7.62 0.94
CA SER A 103 5.96 8.00 -0.21
C SER A 103 5.19 8.83 -1.22
N GLU A 104 5.86 9.86 -1.75
CA GLU A 104 5.29 10.74 -2.78
C GLU A 104 4.86 9.94 -4.01
N ARG A 105 5.67 8.95 -4.43
CA ARG A 105 5.37 8.07 -5.58
C ARG A 105 4.06 7.30 -5.38
N LEU A 106 3.85 6.72 -4.20
CA LEU A 106 2.64 5.95 -3.91
C LEU A 106 1.41 6.86 -3.76
N ALA A 107 1.59 8.08 -3.25
CA ALA A 107 0.53 9.10 -3.21
C ALA A 107 0.09 9.50 -4.63
N GLN A 108 1.03 9.74 -5.54
CA GLN A 108 0.75 10.03 -6.95
C GLN A 108 0.05 8.84 -7.65
N ALA A 109 0.52 7.61 -7.42
CA ALA A 109 -0.12 6.42 -7.97
C ALA A 109 -1.56 6.26 -7.46
N LYS A 110 -1.82 6.53 -6.17
CA LYS A 110 -3.19 6.53 -5.61
C LYS A 110 -4.06 7.60 -6.29
N ALA A 111 -3.53 8.79 -6.51
CA ALA A 111 -4.27 9.87 -7.18
C ALA A 111 -4.69 9.46 -8.60
N LEU A 112 -3.76 8.96 -9.41
CA LEU A 112 -4.05 8.44 -10.75
C LEU A 112 -5.07 7.29 -10.71
N PHE A 113 -4.93 6.37 -9.76
CA PHE A 113 -5.92 5.31 -9.57
C PHE A 113 -7.31 5.87 -9.24
N SER A 114 -7.40 6.91 -8.40
CA SER A 114 -8.68 7.54 -8.06
C SER A 114 -9.36 8.24 -9.24
N GLU A 115 -8.59 8.61 -10.26
CA GLU A 115 -9.05 9.22 -11.52
C GLU A 115 -9.36 8.18 -12.62
N GLY A 116 -9.16 6.87 -12.36
CA GLY A 116 -9.35 5.81 -13.34
C GLY A 116 -8.13 5.53 -14.25
N ALA A 117 -7.04 6.28 -14.07
CA ALA A 117 -5.80 6.21 -14.84
C ALA A 117 -4.87 5.09 -14.34
N PHE A 118 -5.32 3.83 -14.50
CA PHE A 118 -4.67 2.67 -13.88
C PHE A 118 -3.31 2.35 -14.50
N GLU A 119 -3.15 2.52 -15.81
CA GLU A 119 -1.88 2.28 -16.49
C GLU A 119 -0.83 3.33 -16.10
N GLU A 120 -1.25 4.59 -15.95
CA GLU A 120 -0.40 5.67 -15.48
C GLU A 120 0.07 5.40 -14.04
N ALA A 121 -0.84 4.96 -13.17
CA ALA A 121 -0.52 4.56 -11.80
C ALA A 121 0.51 3.41 -11.77
N ASP A 122 0.35 2.39 -12.60
CA ASP A 122 1.30 1.28 -12.72
C ASP A 122 2.68 1.74 -13.20
N ARG A 123 2.72 2.61 -14.24
CA ARG A 123 3.98 3.16 -14.77
C ARG A 123 4.79 3.92 -13.72
N LEU A 124 4.14 4.59 -12.77
CA LEU A 124 4.83 5.24 -11.65
C LEU A 124 5.48 4.23 -10.70
N LEU A 125 4.85 3.08 -10.46
CA LEU A 125 5.35 2.01 -9.60
C LEU A 125 6.33 1.08 -10.34
N ASN A 126 7.29 1.69 -11.05
CA ASN A 126 8.25 0.99 -11.88
C ASN A 126 9.18 0.07 -11.07
N LYS A 127 9.19 -1.22 -11.40
CA LYS A 127 10.01 -2.25 -10.72
C LYS A 127 11.49 -1.92 -10.62
N THR A 128 12.10 -1.39 -11.69
CA THR A 128 13.54 -1.08 -11.71
C THR A 128 13.87 0.05 -10.75
N VAL A 129 13.03 1.09 -10.72
CA VAL A 129 13.20 2.21 -9.79
C VAL A 129 12.99 1.75 -8.35
N LEU A 130 11.92 0.99 -8.08
CA LEU A 130 11.64 0.43 -6.76
C LEU A 130 12.80 -0.43 -6.24
N LYS A 131 13.37 -1.28 -7.09
CA LYS A 131 14.51 -2.12 -6.71
C LYS A 131 15.74 -1.29 -6.36
N ARG A 132 16.07 -0.28 -7.16
CA ARG A 132 17.20 0.62 -6.90
C ARG A 132 17.02 1.36 -5.57
N ASP A 133 15.82 1.87 -5.31
CA ASP A 133 15.54 2.58 -4.07
C ASP A 133 15.63 1.63 -2.86
N GLN A 134 15.15 0.39 -2.99
CA GLN A 134 15.30 -0.64 -1.96
C GLN A 134 16.77 -0.97 -1.68
N GLU A 135 17.58 -1.18 -2.72
CA GLU A 135 19.03 -1.43 -2.58
C GLU A 135 19.75 -0.26 -1.90
N ALA A 136 19.37 0.98 -2.19
CA ALA A 136 19.94 2.16 -1.55
C ALA A 136 19.59 2.23 -0.05
N VAL A 137 18.36 1.89 0.34
CA VAL A 137 17.94 1.82 1.74
C VAL A 137 18.72 0.74 2.49
N LEU A 138 18.83 -0.46 1.91
CA LEU A 138 19.58 -1.58 2.51
C LEU A 138 21.06 -1.25 2.70
N LEU A 139 21.68 -0.59 1.71
CA LEU A 139 23.06 -0.15 1.83
C LEU A 139 23.21 0.88 2.95
N ARG A 140 22.25 1.81 3.09
CA ARG A 140 22.30 2.83 4.14
C ARG A 140 22.14 2.22 5.53
N GLU A 141 21.26 1.24 5.69
CA GLU A 141 21.10 0.47 6.92
C GLU A 141 22.42 -0.20 7.33
N GLN A 142 23.08 -0.92 6.41
CA GLN A 142 24.37 -1.55 6.67
C GLN A 142 25.45 -0.54 7.12
N GLN A 143 25.48 0.64 6.51
CA GLN A 143 26.42 1.70 6.91
C GLN A 143 26.14 2.23 8.32
N LEU A 144 24.86 2.39 8.67
CA LEU A 144 24.45 2.86 9.99
C LEU A 144 24.80 1.83 11.07
N ASP A 145 24.58 0.54 10.80
CA ASP A 145 24.94 -0.53 11.72
C ASP A 145 26.46 -0.59 11.94
N SER A 146 27.24 -0.47 10.86
CA SER A 146 28.71 -0.43 10.96
C SER A 146 29.20 0.78 11.78
N ALA A 147 28.59 1.95 11.57
CA ALA A 147 28.90 3.16 12.32
C ALA A 147 28.52 3.02 13.81
N LEU A 148 27.39 2.40 14.12
CA LEU A 148 26.97 2.14 15.48
C LEU A 148 27.96 1.21 16.20
N GLU A 149 28.40 0.14 15.55
CA GLU A 149 29.41 -0.75 16.10
C GLU A 149 30.76 -0.06 16.32
N GLU A 150 31.15 0.87 15.43
CA GLU A 150 32.34 1.69 15.65
C GLU A 150 32.19 2.61 16.87
N VAL A 151 31.03 3.25 17.04
CA VAL A 151 30.76 4.10 18.21
C VAL A 151 30.80 3.27 19.50
N LYS A 152 30.21 2.07 19.51
CA LYS A 152 30.28 1.17 20.68
C LYS A 152 31.72 0.81 21.04
N ARG A 153 32.53 0.39 20.06
CA ARG A 153 33.96 0.10 20.28
C ARG A 153 34.72 1.30 20.83
N LYS A 154 34.44 2.51 20.32
CA LYS A 154 35.05 3.74 20.84
C LYS A 154 34.65 4.04 22.28
N LYS A 155 33.39 3.79 22.66
CA LYS A 155 32.95 3.95 24.06
C LYS A 155 33.68 2.98 24.99
N GLU A 156 33.83 1.71 24.59
CA GLU A 156 34.60 0.71 25.35
C GLU A 156 36.07 1.15 25.50
N GLN A 157 36.69 1.65 24.44
CA GLN A 157 38.06 2.16 24.51
C GLN A 157 38.20 3.36 25.46
N ILE A 158 37.25 4.30 25.43
CA ILE A 158 37.26 5.46 26.33
C ILE A 158 37.04 5.01 27.79
N ALA A 159 36.17 4.01 28.01
CA ALA A 159 35.97 3.41 29.33
C ALA A 159 37.29 2.83 29.88
N ASP A 160 38.00 2.06 29.04
CA ASP A 160 39.30 1.50 29.38
C ASP A 160 40.34 2.61 29.66
N GLU A 161 40.35 3.68 28.87
CA GLU A 161 41.24 4.84 29.09
C GLU A 161 40.97 5.51 30.45
N TYR A 162 39.70 5.72 30.81
CA TYR A 162 39.33 6.26 32.13
C TYR A 162 39.73 5.31 33.27
N LEU A 163 39.54 4.01 33.09
CA LEU A 163 39.94 3.00 34.07
C LEU A 163 41.45 3.05 34.33
N ILE A 164 42.26 3.07 33.27
CA ILE A 164 43.73 3.19 33.37
C ILE A 164 44.12 4.53 33.99
N LYS A 165 43.44 5.63 33.61
CA LYS A 165 43.68 6.95 34.19
C LYS A 165 43.44 6.98 35.70
N ALA A 166 42.36 6.35 36.18
CA ALA A 166 42.07 6.21 37.60
C ALA A 166 43.21 5.47 38.33
N GLN A 167 43.64 4.33 37.78
CA GLN A 167 44.72 3.51 38.34
C GLN A 167 46.04 4.26 38.39
N LEU A 168 46.42 4.98 37.32
CA LEU A 168 47.62 5.82 37.30
C LEU A 168 47.55 6.94 38.33
N THR A 169 46.38 7.56 38.52
CA THR A 169 46.19 8.66 39.47
C THR A 169 46.48 8.21 40.91
N LEU A 170 46.07 6.99 41.28
CA LEU A 170 46.38 6.42 42.60
C LEU A 170 47.89 6.30 42.89
N THR A 171 48.74 6.23 41.86
CA THR A 171 50.20 6.13 42.02
C THR A 171 50.90 7.48 42.27
N GLN A 172 50.18 8.61 42.11
CA GLN A 172 50.75 9.96 42.23
C GLN A 172 50.85 10.39 43.70
N LEU A 173 51.89 9.93 44.39
CA LEU A 173 52.08 10.16 45.84
C LEU A 173 52.13 11.64 46.25
N GLU A 174 52.54 12.51 45.34
CA GLU A 174 52.62 13.96 45.56
C GLU A 174 51.27 14.68 45.37
N ASN A 175 50.27 14.03 44.76
CA ASN A 175 48.91 14.58 44.63
C ASN A 175 48.11 14.26 45.92
N PRO A 176 47.73 15.28 46.71
CA PRO A 176 46.94 15.08 47.93
C PRO A 176 45.49 14.65 47.63
N ASN A 177 44.97 14.97 46.44
CA ASN A 177 43.58 14.69 46.03
C ASN A 177 43.45 13.39 45.21
N ARG A 178 44.53 12.61 45.09
CA ARG A 178 44.60 11.44 44.19
C ARG A 178 43.48 10.42 44.36
N PHE A 179 42.93 10.27 45.57
CA PHE A 179 41.83 9.33 45.82
C PHE A 179 40.50 9.84 45.30
N GLU A 180 40.23 11.14 45.47
CA GLU A 180 39.00 11.78 45.00
C GLU A 180 38.99 11.86 43.47
N GLU A 181 40.12 12.24 42.86
CA GLU A 181 40.26 12.26 41.40
C GLU A 181 40.17 10.85 40.79
N ALA A 182 40.78 9.84 41.42
CA ALA A 182 40.69 8.46 40.94
C ALA A 182 39.26 7.92 41.01
N ASP A 183 38.50 8.23 42.08
CA ASP A 183 37.09 7.85 42.19
C ASP A 183 36.26 8.44 41.04
N GLN A 184 36.46 9.72 40.72
CA GLN A 184 35.79 10.36 39.57
C GLN A 184 36.10 9.63 38.26
N TYR A 185 37.36 9.33 37.97
CA TYR A 185 37.72 8.60 36.74
C TYR A 185 37.16 7.16 36.72
N PHE A 186 37.05 6.47 37.86
CA PHE A 186 36.35 5.18 37.91
C PHE A 186 34.86 5.32 37.58
N GLN A 187 34.19 6.36 38.07
CA GLN A 187 32.79 6.63 37.75
C GLN A 187 32.59 6.91 36.25
N GLU A 188 33.49 7.67 35.63
CA GLU A 188 33.43 7.93 34.18
C GLU A 188 33.61 6.64 33.36
N SER A 189 34.47 5.72 33.80
CA SER A 189 34.71 4.43 33.10
C SER A 189 33.47 3.52 33.01
N ILE A 190 32.48 3.70 33.88
CA ILE A 190 31.24 2.90 33.90
C ILE A 190 30.03 3.63 33.32
N HIS A 191 30.16 4.93 33.02
CA HIS A 191 29.09 5.75 32.44
C HIS A 191 29.18 5.91 30.91
N THR A 192 30.31 5.53 30.32
CA THR A 192 30.55 5.44 28.87
C THR A 192 29.82 4.29 28.20
#